data_AF-A0AAJ6XMZ7-F1
#
_entry.id   AF-A0AAJ6XMZ7-F1
#
_cell.length_a   1.000
_cell.length_b   1.000
_cell.length_c   1.000
_cell.angle_alpha   90.00
_cell.angle_beta   90.00
_cell.angle_gamma   90.00
#
_symmetry.space_group_name_H-M   'P 1'
#
loop_
_entity.id
_entity.type
_entity.pdbx_description
1 polymer ?
#
loop_
_entity_poly.entity_id
_entity_poly.type
_entity_poly.pdbx_seq_one_letter_code
_entity_poly.pdbx_strand_id
1 'polypeptide(L)'
;MALWMEAGSEPKTESEIADLLAISALKHSTALELKEKGNEYVKMGKKHYSDAIECYTRAINQEALSDSDNSIVYSNRAHVNLLLGNYRRALTDAQEAIKLCPTNVKAMYRAAKASLSLSLLVEAKSFSENGLEQDPDNEELKKLAKQINLVKMEHDKREAEISKAVSEAKDLLSAIEDRGLKVGKAMFGELVGLRKPVLDKNKMLHWPLLLLYAEVMSSDFIEDFCETDMFSAHLDMMFSESCPPLPWDTENNYTREAVELYYEAGSGVPLSKKKILHYLLDGTSGANVESVDEEKDAIESHGSD
;
A
#
# COMPACT_ATOMS: atom_id res chain seq x y z
N MET A 1 10.79 -9.41 -61.64
CA MET A 1 12.21 -9.30 -61.27
C MET A 1 12.21 -9.03 -59.77
N ALA A 2 12.67 -9.98 -58.94
CA ALA A 2 12.72 -9.76 -57.50
C ALA A 2 13.96 -8.90 -57.19
N LEU A 3 13.73 -7.66 -56.74
CA LEU A 3 14.79 -6.77 -56.26
C LEU A 3 15.41 -7.38 -55.00
N TRP A 4 16.54 -8.07 -55.17
CA TRP A 4 17.46 -8.41 -54.09
C TRP A 4 18.31 -7.18 -53.79
N MET A 5 17.75 -6.23 -53.05
CA MET A 5 18.51 -5.12 -52.48
C MET A 5 19.04 -5.54 -51.10
N GLU A 6 20.34 -5.39 -50.87
CA GLU A 6 20.93 -5.60 -49.54
C GLU A 6 20.35 -4.58 -48.53
N ALA A 7 20.13 -5.02 -47.29
CA ALA A 7 19.55 -4.18 -46.25
C ALA A 7 20.40 -2.90 -46.06
N GLY A 8 19.82 -1.74 -46.36
CA GLY A 8 20.48 -0.44 -46.25
C GLY A 8 21.01 0.17 -47.56
N SER A 9 20.78 -0.47 -48.71
CA SER A 9 21.09 0.12 -50.02
C SER A 9 20.04 1.14 -50.47
N GLU A 10 20.47 2.34 -50.84
CA GLU A 10 19.60 3.37 -51.41
C GLU A 10 19.23 3.02 -52.86
N PRO A 11 17.95 3.16 -53.27
CA PRO A 11 17.51 2.90 -54.64
C PRO A 11 18.22 3.86 -55.60
N LYS A 12 18.83 3.32 -56.65
CA LYS A 12 19.65 4.09 -57.61
C LYS A 12 18.91 4.41 -58.90
N THR A 13 17.78 3.76 -59.16
CA THR A 13 16.98 3.96 -60.38
C THR A 13 15.55 4.40 -60.08
N GLU A 14 14.93 5.15 -61.01
CA GLU A 14 13.52 5.55 -60.90
C GLU A 14 12.58 4.32 -60.78
N SER A 15 12.92 3.20 -61.41
CA SER A 15 12.18 1.94 -61.29
C SER A 15 12.23 1.37 -59.87
N GLU A 16 13.40 1.36 -59.24
CA GLU A 16 13.57 0.88 -57.86
C GLU A 16 12.83 1.76 -56.85
N ILE A 17 12.81 3.08 -57.07
CA ILE A 17 12.04 4.02 -56.26
C ILE A 17 10.53 3.73 -56.40
N ALA A 18 10.04 3.52 -57.63
CA ALA A 18 8.65 3.19 -57.88
C ALA A 18 8.23 1.86 -57.22
N ASP A 19 9.08 0.84 -57.29
CA ASP A 19 8.84 -0.46 -56.65
C ASP A 19 8.82 -0.35 -55.13
N LEU A 20 9.76 0.41 -54.53
CA LEU A 20 9.76 0.67 -53.08
C LEU A 20 8.51 1.42 -52.61
N LEU A 21 8.06 2.42 -53.36
CA LEU A 21 6.82 3.14 -53.08
C LEU A 21 5.61 2.21 -53.17
N ALA A 22 5.56 1.32 -54.15
CA ALA A 22 4.49 0.32 -54.29
C ALA A 22 4.50 -0.66 -53.11
N ILE A 23 5.66 -1.13 -52.68
CA ILE A 23 5.81 -2.01 -51.50
C ILE A 23 5.34 -1.29 -50.23
N SER A 24 5.75 -0.03 -50.03
CA SER A 24 5.33 0.78 -48.89
C SER A 24 3.82 1.00 -48.87
N ALA A 25 3.22 1.33 -50.02
CA ALA A 25 1.78 1.49 -50.16
C ALA A 25 1.03 0.20 -49.86
N LEU A 26 1.54 -0.95 -50.31
CA LEU A 26 0.95 -2.26 -50.03
C LEU A 26 1.03 -2.62 -48.54
N LYS A 27 2.17 -2.37 -47.88
CA LYS A 27 2.31 -2.55 -46.42
C LYS A 27 1.34 -1.65 -45.66
N HIS A 28 1.21 -0.38 -46.05
CA HIS A 28 0.29 0.57 -45.44
C HIS A 28 -1.17 0.11 -45.59
N SER A 29 -1.60 -0.30 -46.80
CA SER A 29 -2.94 -0.87 -47.03
C SER A 29 -3.19 -2.11 -46.18
N THR A 30 -2.21 -3.02 -46.13
CA THR A 30 -2.30 -4.26 -45.34
C THR A 30 -2.43 -3.95 -43.84
N ALA A 31 -1.70 -2.95 -43.33
CA ALA A 31 -1.77 -2.54 -41.93
C ALA A 31 -3.16 -1.97 -41.56
N LEU A 32 -3.76 -1.18 -42.46
CA LEU A 32 -5.13 -0.67 -42.28
C LEU A 32 -6.17 -1.78 -42.30
N GLU A 33 -6.06 -2.74 -43.20
CA GLU A 33 -6.96 -3.91 -43.23
C GLU A 33 -6.86 -4.74 -41.95
N LEU A 34 -5.65 -4.95 -41.44
CA LEU A 34 -5.41 -5.65 -40.18
C LEU A 34 -6.01 -4.89 -38.98
N LYS A 35 -5.89 -3.56 -38.96
CA LYS A 35 -6.56 -2.71 -37.96
C LYS A 35 -8.08 -2.91 -37.98
N GLU A 36 -8.70 -2.87 -39.16
CA GLU A 36 -10.16 -3.04 -39.27
C GLU A 36 -10.62 -4.45 -38.90
N LYS A 37 -9.90 -5.50 -39.33
CA LYS A 37 -10.16 -6.88 -38.88
C LYS A 37 -10.05 -7.02 -37.35
N GLY A 38 -9.06 -6.38 -36.74
CA GLY A 38 -8.95 -6.30 -35.28
C GLY A 38 -10.21 -5.68 -34.66
N ASN A 39 -10.70 -4.56 -35.21
CA ASN A 39 -11.92 -3.91 -34.75
C ASN A 39 -13.17 -4.80 -34.88
N GLU A 40 -13.27 -5.59 -35.95
CA GLU A 40 -14.34 -6.57 -36.15
C GLU A 40 -14.31 -7.66 -35.08
N TYR A 41 -13.15 -8.25 -34.80
CA TYR A 41 -13.00 -9.24 -33.73
C TYR A 41 -13.36 -8.68 -32.35
N VAL A 42 -13.04 -7.40 -32.07
CA VAL A 42 -13.49 -6.74 -30.83
C VAL A 42 -15.03 -6.69 -30.75
N LYS A 43 -15.71 -6.40 -31.87
CA LYS A 43 -17.19 -6.40 -31.94
C LYS A 43 -17.80 -7.79 -31.78
N MET A 44 -17.11 -8.84 -32.23
CA MET A 44 -17.53 -10.24 -32.05
C MET A 44 -17.45 -10.71 -30.58
N GLY A 45 -16.75 -9.96 -29.72
CA GLY A 45 -16.75 -10.15 -28.27
C GLY A 45 -15.61 -11.02 -27.73
N LYS A 46 -15.72 -11.38 -26.44
CA LYS A 46 -14.60 -11.88 -25.62
C LYS A 46 -13.84 -13.08 -26.21
N LYS A 47 -14.52 -13.98 -26.93
CA LYS A 47 -13.90 -15.16 -27.55
C LYS A 47 -12.87 -14.81 -28.63
N HIS A 48 -12.98 -13.63 -29.23
CA HIS A 48 -12.14 -13.17 -30.34
C HIS A 48 -11.14 -12.08 -29.96
N TYR A 49 -11.00 -11.78 -28.66
CA TYR A 49 -10.06 -10.76 -28.19
C TYR A 49 -8.59 -11.15 -28.42
N SER A 50 -8.25 -12.44 -28.40
CA SER A 50 -6.91 -12.91 -28.81
C SER A 50 -6.63 -12.57 -30.28
N ASP A 51 -7.60 -12.85 -31.14
CA ASP A 51 -7.50 -12.65 -32.59
C ASP A 51 -7.37 -11.16 -32.92
N ALA A 52 -8.11 -10.31 -32.19
CA ALA A 52 -7.99 -8.86 -32.27
C ALA A 52 -6.58 -8.37 -31.90
N ILE A 53 -6.00 -8.87 -30.79
CA ILE A 53 -4.64 -8.52 -30.37
C ILE A 53 -3.62 -8.95 -31.42
N GLU A 54 -3.77 -10.13 -32.01
CA GLU A 54 -2.89 -10.61 -33.08
C GLU A 54 -2.97 -9.70 -34.31
N CYS A 55 -4.18 -9.34 -34.75
CA CYS A 55 -4.39 -8.43 -35.87
C CYS A 55 -3.73 -7.06 -35.63
N TYR A 56 -3.93 -6.45 -34.46
CA TYR A 56 -3.28 -5.18 -34.13
C TYR A 56 -1.76 -5.31 -34.06
N THR A 57 -1.24 -6.41 -33.52
CA THR A 57 0.21 -6.65 -33.45
C THR A 57 0.81 -6.80 -34.85
N ARG A 58 0.13 -7.53 -35.75
CA ARG A 58 0.55 -7.65 -37.15
C ARG A 58 0.47 -6.33 -37.91
N ALA A 59 -0.50 -5.47 -37.59
CA ALA A 59 -0.61 -4.13 -38.16
C ALA A 59 0.56 -3.24 -37.74
N ILE A 60 0.91 -3.23 -36.45
CA ILE A 60 2.06 -2.50 -35.90
C ILE A 60 3.37 -2.99 -36.55
N ASN A 61 3.55 -4.30 -36.67
CA ASN A 61 4.74 -4.91 -37.27
C ASN A 61 4.92 -4.63 -38.78
N GLN A 62 3.92 -4.06 -39.46
CA GLN A 62 4.13 -3.60 -40.84
C GLN A 62 5.04 -2.37 -40.92
N GLU A 63 5.16 -1.61 -39.81
CA GLU A 63 5.98 -0.38 -39.70
C GLU A 63 5.71 0.62 -40.84
N ALA A 64 4.47 0.65 -41.32
CA ALA A 64 4.08 1.42 -42.50
C ALA A 64 2.99 2.46 -42.22
N LEU A 65 2.47 2.52 -40.98
CA LEU A 65 1.44 3.46 -40.55
C LEU A 65 2.07 4.77 -40.06
N SER A 66 1.32 5.87 -40.19
CA SER A 66 1.67 7.15 -39.56
C SER A 66 1.68 7.03 -38.03
N ASP A 67 2.37 7.93 -37.33
CA ASP A 67 2.37 7.95 -35.86
C ASP A 67 0.95 8.08 -35.27
N SER A 68 0.09 8.87 -35.93
CA SER A 68 -1.31 9.02 -35.55
C SER A 68 -2.09 7.70 -35.69
N ASP A 69 -1.91 6.97 -36.80
CA ASP A 69 -2.57 5.68 -37.01
C ASP A 69 -2.03 4.60 -36.09
N ASN A 70 -0.70 4.54 -35.91
CA ASN A 70 -0.07 3.65 -34.95
C ASN A 70 -0.58 3.92 -33.53
N SER A 71 -0.68 5.19 -33.12
CA SER A 71 -1.27 5.57 -31.83
C SER A 71 -2.67 4.98 -31.66
N ILE A 72 -3.52 5.03 -32.70
CA ILE A 72 -4.86 4.43 -32.67
C ILE A 72 -4.77 2.90 -32.51
N VAL A 73 -3.89 2.22 -33.25
CA VAL A 73 -3.73 0.76 -33.20
C VAL A 73 -3.24 0.31 -31.81
N TYR A 74 -2.20 0.96 -31.27
CA TYR A 74 -1.73 0.71 -29.90
C TYR A 74 -2.83 0.95 -28.87
N SER A 75 -3.56 2.05 -29.00
CA SER A 75 -4.68 2.38 -28.11
C SER A 75 -5.80 1.33 -28.20
N ASN A 76 -6.10 0.80 -29.38
CA ASN A 76 -7.07 -0.28 -29.56
C ASN A 76 -6.58 -1.61 -28.97
N ARG A 77 -5.30 -1.95 -29.13
CA ARG A 77 -4.71 -3.13 -28.48
C ARG A 77 -4.73 -3.00 -26.95
N ALA A 78 -4.45 -1.81 -26.42
CA ALA A 78 -4.58 -1.50 -24.99
C ALA A 78 -6.01 -1.74 -24.47
N HIS A 79 -7.02 -1.35 -25.25
CA HIS A 79 -8.42 -1.58 -24.91
C HIS A 79 -8.73 -3.06 -24.74
N VAL A 80 -8.30 -3.89 -25.69
CA VAL A 80 -8.56 -5.34 -25.62
C VAL A 80 -7.80 -5.97 -24.47
N ASN A 81 -6.57 -5.54 -24.20
CA ASN A 81 -5.82 -5.97 -23.03
C ASN A 81 -6.51 -5.59 -21.72
N LEU A 82 -7.12 -4.40 -21.62
CA LEU A 82 -7.96 -4.03 -20.46
C LEU A 82 -9.16 -4.95 -20.28
N LEU A 83 -9.86 -5.28 -21.36
CA LEU A 83 -11.02 -6.17 -21.33
C LEU A 83 -10.66 -7.60 -20.91
N LEU A 84 -9.42 -8.02 -21.18
CA LEU A 84 -8.88 -9.31 -20.75
C LEU A 84 -8.29 -9.30 -19.33
N GLY A 85 -8.15 -8.13 -18.68
CA GLY A 85 -7.49 -7.99 -17.38
C GLY A 85 -5.96 -7.96 -17.46
N ASN A 86 -5.38 -7.83 -18.65
CA ASN A 86 -3.94 -7.72 -18.86
C ASN A 86 -3.45 -6.28 -18.60
N TYR A 87 -3.62 -5.78 -17.38
CA TYR A 87 -3.45 -4.36 -17.07
C TYR A 87 -2.05 -3.83 -17.38
N ARG A 88 -1.00 -4.60 -17.11
CA ARG A 88 0.38 -4.16 -17.39
C ARG A 88 0.66 -4.01 -18.89
N ARG A 89 0.17 -4.95 -19.70
CA ARG A 89 0.27 -4.86 -21.17
C ARG A 89 -0.57 -3.70 -21.72
N ALA A 90 -1.77 -3.52 -21.18
CA ALA A 90 -2.62 -2.39 -21.54
C ALA A 90 -1.96 -1.04 -21.24
N LEU A 91 -1.30 -0.92 -20.09
CA LEU A 91 -0.59 0.29 -19.71
C LEU A 91 0.56 0.57 -20.68
N THR A 92 1.39 -0.43 -20.99
CA THR A 92 2.48 -0.28 -21.97
C THR A 92 1.94 0.15 -23.33
N ASP A 93 0.92 -0.52 -23.86
CA ASP A 93 0.31 -0.16 -25.15
C ASP A 93 -0.26 1.26 -25.13
N ALA A 94 -0.93 1.67 -24.05
CA ALA A 94 -1.48 3.00 -23.92
C ALA A 94 -0.39 4.08 -23.82
N GLN A 95 0.72 3.80 -23.12
CA GLN A 95 1.88 4.69 -23.04
C GLN A 95 2.55 4.88 -24.41
N GLU A 96 2.73 3.80 -25.19
CA GLU A 96 3.23 3.91 -26.57
C GLU A 96 2.28 4.73 -27.45
N ALA A 97 0.96 4.54 -27.32
CA ALA A 97 -0.01 5.36 -28.03
C ALA A 97 0.09 6.85 -27.68
N ILE A 98 0.30 7.19 -26.40
CA ILE A 98 0.46 8.57 -25.94
C ILE A 98 1.78 9.18 -26.43
N LYS A 99 2.88 8.40 -26.45
CA LYS A 99 4.16 8.86 -26.98
C LYS A 99 4.06 9.25 -28.46
N LEU A 100 3.35 8.42 -29.25
CA LEU A 100 3.13 8.67 -30.68
C LEU A 100 2.16 9.84 -30.94
N CYS A 101 1.11 9.95 -30.13
CA CYS A 101 0.13 11.02 -30.25
C CYS A 101 -0.31 11.50 -28.86
N PRO A 102 0.30 12.59 -28.35
CA PRO A 102 -0.01 13.12 -27.01
C PRO A 102 -1.43 13.66 -26.86
N THR A 103 -2.17 13.87 -27.95
CA THR A 103 -3.56 14.34 -27.93
C THR A 103 -4.58 13.19 -27.92
N ASN A 104 -4.13 11.93 -27.89
CA ASN A 104 -5.01 10.77 -27.91
C ASN A 104 -5.68 10.53 -26.54
N VAL A 105 -6.80 11.20 -26.29
CA VAL A 105 -7.60 11.11 -25.05
C VAL A 105 -8.00 9.67 -24.72
N LYS A 106 -8.31 8.84 -25.72
CA LYS A 106 -8.67 7.43 -25.51
C LYS A 106 -7.50 6.63 -24.95
N ALA A 107 -6.27 6.91 -25.40
CA ALA A 107 -5.08 6.28 -24.85
C ALA A 107 -4.84 6.71 -23.39
N MET A 108 -4.99 8.00 -23.09
CA MET A 108 -4.90 8.53 -21.72
C MET A 108 -5.93 7.90 -20.78
N TYR A 109 -7.20 7.80 -21.20
CA TYR A 109 -8.24 7.09 -20.45
C TYR A 109 -7.84 5.63 -20.17
N ARG A 110 -7.33 4.93 -21.18
CA ARG A 110 -6.91 3.52 -21.05
C ARG A 110 -5.70 3.37 -20.13
N ALA A 111 -4.72 4.28 -20.19
CA ALA A 111 -3.57 4.31 -19.30
C ALA A 111 -3.99 4.59 -17.85
N ALA A 112 -4.89 5.56 -17.62
CA ALA A 112 -5.43 5.87 -16.29
C ALA A 112 -6.17 4.67 -15.70
N LYS A 113 -7.02 4.01 -16.50
CA LYS A 113 -7.78 2.83 -16.07
C LYS A 113 -6.88 1.64 -15.76
N ALA A 114 -5.86 1.38 -16.61
CA ALA A 114 -4.88 0.32 -16.37
C ALA A 114 -4.07 0.58 -15.09
N SER A 115 -3.63 1.82 -14.90
CA SER A 115 -2.86 2.24 -13.71
C SER A 115 -3.68 2.11 -12.44
N LEU A 116 -4.96 2.49 -12.46
CA LEU A 116 -5.88 2.29 -11.33
C LEU A 116 -6.02 0.81 -10.97
N SER A 117 -6.16 -0.08 -11.96
CA SER A 117 -6.22 -1.53 -11.72
C SER A 117 -4.91 -2.14 -11.21
N LEU A 118 -3.79 -1.46 -11.37
CA LEU A 118 -2.47 -1.86 -10.86
C LEU A 118 -2.14 -1.19 -9.52
N SER A 119 -3.06 -0.43 -8.92
CA SER A 119 -2.82 0.41 -7.73
C SER A 119 -1.71 1.46 -7.91
N LEU A 120 -1.41 1.84 -9.16
CA LEU A 120 -0.48 2.91 -9.51
C LEU A 120 -1.23 4.25 -9.48
N LEU A 121 -1.58 4.70 -8.27
CA LEU A 121 -2.53 5.81 -8.06
C LEU A 121 -2.00 7.16 -8.52
N VAL A 122 -0.69 7.39 -8.44
CA VAL A 122 -0.04 8.64 -8.88
C VAL A 122 -0.11 8.76 -10.39
N GLU A 123 0.27 7.70 -11.10
CA GLU A 123 0.24 7.61 -12.56
C GLU A 123 -1.20 7.65 -13.07
N ALA A 124 -2.12 6.93 -12.43
CA ALA A 124 -3.53 6.96 -12.79
C ALA A 124 -4.09 8.38 -12.77
N LYS A 125 -3.80 9.13 -11.70
CA LYS A 125 -4.22 10.53 -11.55
C LYS A 125 -3.63 11.39 -12.67
N SER A 126 -2.32 11.31 -12.89
CA SER A 126 -1.64 12.08 -13.94
C SER A 126 -2.21 11.82 -15.34
N PHE A 127 -2.43 10.57 -15.71
CA PHE A 127 -3.04 10.25 -17.01
C PHE A 127 -4.46 10.77 -17.14
N SER A 128 -5.25 10.75 -16.06
CA SER A 128 -6.62 11.27 -16.08
C SER A 128 -6.68 12.79 -16.18
N GLU A 129 -5.76 13.51 -15.51
CA GLU A 129 -5.64 14.97 -15.57
C GLU A 129 -5.19 15.41 -16.98
N ASN A 130 -4.13 14.80 -17.51
CA ASN A 130 -3.66 15.08 -18.87
C ASN A 130 -4.76 14.85 -19.92
N GLY A 131 -5.59 13.81 -19.76
CA GLY A 131 -6.70 13.57 -20.68
C GLY A 131 -7.81 14.61 -20.58
N LEU A 132 -8.09 15.13 -19.38
CA LEU A 132 -9.08 16.19 -19.16
C LEU A 132 -8.58 17.56 -19.62
N GLU A 133 -7.26 17.78 -19.64
CA GLU A 133 -6.67 18.97 -20.26
C GLU A 133 -6.90 19.00 -21.78
N GLN A 134 -6.88 17.83 -22.43
CA GLN A 134 -7.12 17.70 -23.88
C GLN A 134 -8.61 17.72 -24.24
N ASP A 135 -9.46 17.06 -23.44
CA ASP A 135 -10.91 17.03 -23.63
C ASP A 135 -11.64 17.23 -22.29
N PRO A 136 -11.88 18.49 -21.90
CA PRO A 136 -12.53 18.84 -20.64
C PRO A 136 -13.97 18.36 -20.53
N ASP A 137 -14.64 18.03 -21.65
CA ASP A 137 -16.05 17.63 -21.68
C ASP A 137 -16.24 16.10 -21.62
N ASN A 138 -15.15 15.34 -21.51
CA ASN A 138 -15.19 13.89 -21.46
C ASN A 138 -15.80 13.34 -20.16
N GLU A 139 -17.10 13.02 -20.18
CA GLU A 139 -17.82 12.51 -19.01
C GLU A 139 -17.29 11.17 -18.47
N GLU A 140 -16.79 10.27 -19.34
CA GLU A 140 -16.22 9.00 -18.89
C GLU A 140 -14.92 9.22 -18.12
N LEU A 141 -14.07 10.13 -18.61
CA LEU A 141 -12.81 10.46 -17.97
C LEU A 141 -13.03 11.22 -16.65
N LYS A 142 -14.01 12.15 -16.59
CA LYS A 142 -14.40 12.81 -15.33
C LYS A 142 -14.84 11.81 -14.26
N LYS A 143 -15.64 10.80 -14.64
CA LYS A 143 -16.06 9.72 -13.72
C LYS A 143 -14.86 8.92 -13.22
N LEU A 144 -13.94 8.57 -14.13
CA LEU A 144 -12.72 7.85 -13.78
C LEU A 144 -11.81 8.67 -12.86
N ALA A 145 -11.60 9.95 -13.14
CA ALA A 145 -10.80 10.86 -12.32
C ALA A 145 -11.38 11.00 -10.90
N LYS A 146 -12.71 11.11 -10.77
CA LYS A 146 -13.39 11.08 -9.46
C LYS A 146 -13.12 9.79 -8.71
N GLN A 147 -13.22 8.64 -9.38
CA GLN A 147 -12.92 7.34 -8.78
C GLN A 147 -11.46 7.24 -8.32
N ILE A 148 -10.51 7.66 -9.15
CA ILE A 148 -9.08 7.67 -8.82
C ILE A 148 -8.81 8.54 -7.59
N ASN A 149 -9.38 9.75 -7.55
CA ASN A 149 -9.21 10.67 -6.43
C ASN A 149 -9.79 10.09 -5.13
N LEU A 150 -10.95 9.44 -5.16
CA LEU A 150 -11.53 8.78 -3.98
C LEU A 150 -10.60 7.68 -3.45
N VAL A 151 -10.16 6.77 -4.33
CA VAL A 151 -9.25 5.68 -3.95
C VAL A 151 -7.92 6.22 -3.41
N LYS A 152 -7.38 7.27 -4.04
CA LYS A 152 -6.16 7.93 -3.59
C LYS A 152 -6.33 8.58 -2.21
N MET A 153 -7.41 9.30 -1.97
CA MET A 153 -7.67 9.92 -0.67
C MET A 153 -7.80 8.87 0.44
N GLU A 154 -8.47 7.74 0.16
CA GLU A 154 -8.58 6.63 1.12
C GLU A 154 -7.22 5.98 1.40
N HIS A 155 -6.40 5.80 0.36
CA HIS A 155 -5.05 5.27 0.47
C HIS A 155 -4.14 6.19 1.29
N ASP A 156 -4.06 7.47 0.92
CA ASP A 156 -3.24 8.48 1.60
C ASP A 156 -3.66 8.62 3.07
N LYS A 157 -4.98 8.55 3.36
CA LYS A 157 -5.48 8.56 4.74
C LYS A 157 -5.02 7.33 5.52
N ARG A 158 -5.11 6.14 4.93
CA ARG A 158 -4.66 4.90 5.57
C ARG A 158 -3.15 4.91 5.81
N GLU A 159 -2.36 5.38 4.85
CA GLU A 159 -0.91 5.52 5.01
C GLU A 159 -0.55 6.53 6.11
N ALA A 160 -1.28 7.66 6.20
CA ALA A 160 -1.08 8.63 7.27
C ALA A 160 -1.42 8.05 8.66
N GLU A 161 -2.50 7.28 8.77
CA GLU A 161 -2.87 6.58 10.01
C GLU A 161 -1.81 5.55 10.42
N ILE A 162 -1.30 4.77 9.46
CA ILE A 162 -0.21 3.81 9.68
C ILE A 162 1.06 4.54 10.14
N SER A 163 1.45 5.59 9.43
CA SER A 163 2.66 6.36 9.74
C SER A 163 2.58 6.97 11.14
N LYS A 164 1.40 7.49 11.53
CA LYS A 164 1.16 8.03 12.87
C LYS A 164 1.24 6.94 13.94
N ALA A 165 0.60 5.79 13.74
CA ALA A 165 0.67 4.68 14.70
C ALA A 165 2.12 4.17 14.87
N VAL A 166 2.88 4.10 13.77
CA VAL A 166 4.30 3.71 13.80
C VAL A 166 5.15 4.75 14.52
N SER A 167 4.93 6.05 14.31
CA SER A 167 5.68 7.09 15.04
C SER A 167 5.37 7.04 16.54
N GLU A 168 4.10 6.92 16.93
CA GLU A 168 3.70 6.83 18.35
C GLU A 168 4.32 5.59 19.02
N ALA A 169 4.32 4.45 18.34
CA ALA A 169 4.91 3.22 18.87
C ALA A 169 6.45 3.30 18.96
N LYS A 170 7.11 3.98 18.01
CA LYS A 170 8.57 4.25 18.06
C LYS A 170 8.92 5.21 19.20
N ASP A 171 8.15 6.29 19.38
CA ASP A 171 8.35 7.25 20.45
C ASP A 171 8.20 6.57 21.82
N LEU A 172 7.16 5.74 21.97
CA LEU A 172 6.95 4.94 23.18
C LEU A 172 8.10 3.97 23.44
N LEU A 173 8.59 3.27 22.41
CA LEU A 173 9.74 2.37 22.54
C LEU A 173 10.99 3.13 22.98
N SER A 174 11.26 4.31 22.41
CA SER A 174 12.40 5.14 22.81
C SER A 174 12.30 5.59 24.27
N ALA A 175 11.09 5.95 24.73
CA ALA A 175 10.85 6.34 26.12
C ALA A 175 11.08 5.19 27.11
N ILE A 176 10.75 3.95 26.72
CA ILE A 176 11.02 2.74 27.51
C ILE A 176 12.53 2.45 27.58
N GLU A 177 13.25 2.62 26.47
CA GLU A 177 14.70 2.41 26.40
C GLU A 177 15.48 3.45 27.21
N ASP A 178 15.10 4.73 27.10
CA ASP A 178 15.73 5.83 27.85
C ASP A 178 15.62 5.63 29.38
N ARG A 179 14.58 4.93 29.83
CA ARG A 179 14.35 4.58 31.24
C ARG A 179 15.03 3.27 31.65
N GLY A 180 15.68 2.57 30.73
CA GLY A 180 16.35 1.30 30.98
C GLY A 180 15.39 0.14 31.30
N LEU A 181 14.12 0.24 30.91
CA LEU A 181 13.10 -0.76 31.23
C LEU A 181 13.21 -1.97 30.30
N LYS A 182 13.34 -3.16 30.90
CA LYS A 182 13.38 -4.44 30.16
C LYS A 182 11.98 -5.05 30.14
N VAL A 183 11.31 -4.97 29.00
CA VAL A 183 9.94 -5.47 28.83
C VAL A 183 9.94 -6.94 28.40
N GLY A 184 9.25 -7.78 29.18
CA GLY A 184 9.02 -9.19 28.88
C GLY A 184 7.63 -9.46 28.31
N LYS A 185 7.32 -10.74 28.06
CA LYS A 185 5.95 -11.16 27.73
C LYS A 185 5.04 -10.95 28.94
N ALA A 186 3.86 -10.38 28.74
CA ALA A 186 2.86 -10.23 29.80
C ALA A 186 2.44 -11.60 30.36
N MET A 187 2.58 -11.78 31.68
CA MET A 187 2.17 -13.01 32.37
C MET A 187 0.65 -13.16 32.45
N PHE A 188 -0.06 -12.05 32.61
CA PHE A 188 -1.52 -11.98 32.73
C PHE A 188 -2.19 -11.30 31.53
N GLY A 189 -1.62 -11.47 30.33
CA GLY A 189 -2.08 -10.76 29.12
C GLY A 189 -3.56 -10.99 28.78
N GLU A 190 -4.12 -12.16 29.12
CA GLU A 190 -5.55 -12.46 28.91
C GLU A 190 -6.47 -11.61 29.80
N LEU A 191 -6.02 -11.22 30.99
CA LEU A 191 -6.79 -10.39 31.94
C LEU A 191 -6.72 -8.89 31.58
N VAL A 192 -5.61 -8.46 30.99
CA VAL A 192 -5.34 -7.05 30.62
C VAL A 192 -5.90 -6.71 29.22
N GLY A 193 -6.14 -7.73 28.39
CA GLY A 193 -6.61 -7.56 27.01
C GLY A 193 -5.60 -6.84 26.11
N LEU A 194 -6.10 -5.97 25.22
CA LEU A 194 -5.31 -5.19 24.25
C LEU A 194 -4.83 -3.83 24.79
N ARG A 195 -4.91 -3.59 26.11
CA ARG A 195 -4.45 -2.34 26.72
C ARG A 195 -2.92 -2.29 26.76
N LYS A 196 -2.36 -1.12 26.46
CA LYS A 196 -0.93 -0.91 26.25
C LYS A 196 -0.48 0.35 26.94
N PRO A 197 0.83 0.45 27.28
CA PRO A 197 1.36 1.70 27.77
C PRO A 197 1.19 2.81 26.73
N VAL A 198 0.95 4.02 27.22
CA VAL A 198 0.82 5.23 26.39
C VAL A 198 1.81 6.29 26.87
N LEU A 199 2.19 7.18 25.96
CA LEU A 199 3.07 8.29 26.23
C LEU A 199 2.24 9.59 26.22
N ASP A 200 2.22 10.31 27.34
CA ASP A 200 1.53 11.62 27.40
C ASP A 200 2.36 12.74 26.75
N LYS A 201 1.74 13.90 26.52
CA LYS A 201 2.35 15.13 25.98
C LYS A 201 3.62 15.56 26.72
N ASN A 202 3.71 15.26 28.02
CA ASN A 202 4.87 15.55 28.84
C ASN A 202 5.98 14.48 28.73
N LYS A 203 5.85 13.52 27.80
CA LYS A 203 6.72 12.35 27.65
C LYS A 203 6.77 11.44 28.87
N MET A 204 5.69 11.46 29.66
CA MET A 204 5.51 10.58 30.81
C MET A 204 4.88 9.27 30.35
N LEU A 205 5.39 8.14 30.85
CA LEU A 205 4.80 6.85 30.58
C LEU A 205 3.59 6.60 31.47
N HIS A 206 2.54 6.12 30.86
CA HIS A 206 1.33 5.69 31.52
C HIS A 206 1.17 4.20 31.28
N TRP A 207 1.09 3.43 32.37
CA TRP A 207 1.09 1.97 32.33
C TRP A 207 -0.30 1.43 32.69
N PRO A 208 -0.81 0.43 31.94
CA PRO A 208 -1.87 -0.41 32.44
C PRO A 208 -1.34 -1.28 33.59
N LEU A 209 -1.97 -1.21 34.75
CA LEU A 209 -1.59 -1.99 35.93
C LEU A 209 -2.69 -2.95 36.35
N LEU A 210 -2.29 -4.17 36.68
CA LEU A 210 -3.17 -5.19 37.23
C LEU A 210 -2.81 -5.38 38.71
N LEU A 211 -3.78 -5.11 39.59
CA LEU A 211 -3.67 -5.41 41.02
C LEU A 211 -4.27 -6.78 41.28
N LEU A 212 -3.50 -7.66 41.92
CA LEU A 212 -3.91 -9.04 42.20
C LEU A 212 -4.10 -9.25 43.69
N TYR A 213 -5.28 -9.74 44.07
CA TYR A 213 -5.61 -10.15 45.43
C TYR A 213 -5.53 -11.67 45.52
N ALA A 214 -4.33 -12.20 45.76
CA ALA A 214 -4.04 -13.62 45.66
C ALA A 214 -4.86 -14.49 46.64
N GLU A 215 -5.17 -13.98 47.82
CA GLU A 215 -5.92 -14.71 48.85
C GLU A 215 -7.37 -15.00 48.44
N VAL A 216 -7.96 -14.10 47.66
CA VAL A 216 -9.37 -14.15 47.25
C VAL A 216 -9.55 -14.43 45.76
N MET A 217 -8.44 -14.64 45.03
CA MET A 217 -8.43 -14.88 43.58
C MET A 217 -9.19 -13.79 42.80
N SER A 218 -9.04 -12.54 43.24
CA SER A 218 -9.68 -11.36 42.65
C SER A 218 -8.62 -10.45 42.04
N SER A 219 -9.04 -9.53 41.17
CA SER A 219 -8.14 -8.55 40.55
C SER A 219 -8.85 -7.24 40.23
N ASP A 220 -8.13 -6.13 40.35
CA ASP A 220 -8.54 -4.82 39.85
C ASP A 220 -7.59 -4.37 38.74
N PHE A 221 -8.10 -3.51 37.86
CA PHE A 221 -7.34 -2.99 36.73
C PHE A 221 -7.33 -1.46 36.72
N ILE A 222 -6.13 -0.89 36.63
CA ILE A 222 -5.91 0.54 36.45
C ILE A 222 -5.49 0.74 34.99
N GLU A 223 -6.34 1.39 34.20
CA GLU A 223 -6.06 1.56 32.77
C GLU A 223 -4.87 2.50 32.51
N ASP A 224 -4.73 3.49 33.39
CA ASP A 224 -3.88 4.67 33.18
C ASP A 224 -3.16 5.04 34.49
N PHE A 225 -1.97 4.48 34.70
CA PHE A 225 -1.12 4.79 35.85
C PHE A 225 0.14 5.53 35.40
N CYS A 226 0.28 6.80 35.80
CA CYS A 226 1.46 7.59 35.45
C CYS A 226 2.69 7.09 36.22
N GLU A 227 3.84 7.00 35.56
CA GLU A 227 5.08 6.53 36.19
C GLU A 227 5.60 7.41 37.34
N THR A 228 5.13 8.65 37.45
CA THR A 228 5.45 9.54 38.59
C THR A 228 4.47 9.38 39.76
N ASP A 229 3.36 8.68 39.55
CA ASP A 229 2.37 8.48 40.60
C ASP A 229 2.89 7.47 41.61
N MET A 230 2.57 7.74 42.88
CA MET A 230 2.90 6.83 43.97
C MET A 230 1.75 5.87 44.20
N PHE A 231 2.07 4.57 44.32
CA PHE A 231 1.11 3.56 44.73
C PHE A 231 0.41 3.92 46.04
N SER A 232 1.10 4.60 46.97
CA SER A 232 0.51 5.05 48.23
C SER A 232 -0.69 5.97 48.01
N ALA A 233 -0.59 6.95 47.11
CA ALA A 233 -1.68 7.88 46.82
C ALA A 233 -2.87 7.17 46.17
N HIS A 234 -2.58 6.17 45.33
CA HIS A 234 -3.63 5.34 44.73
C HIS A 234 -4.36 4.49 45.78
N LEU A 235 -3.61 3.84 46.68
CA LEU A 235 -4.18 3.06 47.78
C LEU A 235 -4.97 3.95 48.76
N ASP A 236 -4.49 5.16 49.05
CA ASP A 236 -5.21 6.13 49.89
C ASP A 236 -6.59 6.48 49.30
N MET A 237 -6.68 6.59 47.97
CA MET A 237 -7.97 6.78 47.28
C MET A 237 -8.86 5.53 47.36
N MET A 238 -8.32 4.35 47.04
CA MET A 238 -9.07 3.10 47.03
C MET A 238 -9.67 2.77 48.40
N PHE A 239 -8.91 2.99 49.47
CA PHE A 239 -9.29 2.66 50.85
C PHE A 239 -9.73 3.88 51.67
N SER A 240 -10.10 4.99 51.01
CA SER A 240 -10.62 6.18 51.70
C SER A 240 -11.96 5.89 52.38
N GLU A 241 -12.25 6.59 53.50
CA GLU A 241 -13.53 6.47 54.23
C GLU A 241 -14.77 6.80 53.35
N SER A 242 -14.56 7.51 52.24
CA SER A 242 -15.58 7.85 51.26
C SER A 242 -15.90 6.76 50.24
N CYS A 243 -15.05 5.72 50.12
CA CYS A 243 -15.25 4.61 49.19
C CYS A 243 -16.02 3.46 49.86
N PRO A 244 -16.95 2.80 49.15
CA PRO A 244 -17.58 1.59 49.66
C PRO A 244 -16.54 0.49 49.86
N PRO A 245 -16.70 -0.38 50.89
CA PRO A 245 -15.80 -1.51 51.09
C PRO A 245 -15.79 -2.43 49.88
N LEU A 246 -14.67 -3.12 49.67
CA LEU A 246 -14.51 -4.04 48.55
C LEU A 246 -15.62 -5.12 48.61
N PRO A 247 -16.37 -5.37 47.52
CA PRO A 247 -17.56 -6.23 47.57
C PRO A 247 -17.30 -7.66 48.06
N TRP A 248 -16.07 -8.13 47.92
CA TRP A 248 -15.60 -9.45 48.31
C TRP A 248 -14.96 -9.47 49.71
N ASP A 249 -14.66 -8.32 50.32
CA ASP A 249 -14.07 -8.22 51.65
C ASP A 249 -15.16 -8.09 52.72
N THR A 250 -15.88 -9.19 52.96
CA THR A 250 -16.98 -9.23 53.94
C THR A 250 -16.53 -9.02 55.38
N GLU A 251 -15.25 -9.22 55.68
CA GLU A 251 -14.67 -9.13 57.02
C GLU A 251 -13.95 -7.80 57.27
N ASN A 252 -13.83 -6.93 56.25
CA ASN A 252 -13.04 -5.68 56.28
C ASN A 252 -11.58 -5.90 56.69
N ASN A 253 -10.98 -6.99 56.21
CA ASN A 253 -9.57 -7.31 56.48
C ASN A 253 -8.62 -6.49 55.60
N TYR A 254 -9.09 -5.95 54.47
CA TYR A 254 -8.32 -5.13 53.55
C TYR A 254 -8.49 -3.65 53.90
N THR A 255 -7.64 -3.15 54.80
CA THR A 255 -7.55 -1.72 55.13
C THR A 255 -6.22 -1.13 54.68
N ARG A 256 -6.17 0.21 54.64
CA ARG A 256 -4.97 0.95 54.21
C ARG A 256 -3.72 0.61 55.03
N GLU A 257 -3.88 0.31 56.31
CA GLU A 257 -2.81 -0.02 57.25
C GLU A 257 -2.44 -1.50 57.23
N ALA A 258 -3.33 -2.38 56.75
CA ALA A 258 -3.16 -3.83 56.75
C ALA A 258 -2.63 -4.39 55.41
N VAL A 259 -2.84 -3.67 54.31
CA VAL A 259 -2.42 -4.12 52.97
C VAL A 259 -0.94 -3.84 52.72
N GLU A 260 -0.22 -4.87 52.28
CA GLU A 260 1.15 -4.78 51.81
C GLU A 260 1.23 -5.04 50.29
N LEU A 261 2.05 -4.27 49.59
CA LEU A 261 2.21 -4.37 48.15
C LEU A 261 3.46 -5.17 47.79
N TYR A 262 3.29 -6.21 46.98
CA TYR A 262 4.38 -7.02 46.45
C TYR A 262 4.41 -6.92 44.93
N TYR A 263 5.61 -6.92 44.34
CA TYR A 263 5.80 -7.00 42.90
C TYR A 263 6.93 -7.99 42.58
N GLU A 264 6.84 -8.63 41.43
CA GLU A 264 7.88 -9.50 40.91
C GLU A 264 8.64 -8.77 39.78
N ALA A 265 9.97 -8.76 39.86
CA ALA A 265 10.84 -8.19 38.83
C ALA A 265 11.87 -9.21 38.36
N GLY A 266 12.15 -9.24 37.06
CA GLY A 266 13.19 -10.09 36.47
C GLY A 266 12.81 -11.55 36.22
N SER A 267 11.52 -11.92 36.32
CA SER A 267 11.05 -13.30 36.11
C SER A 267 10.94 -13.74 34.63
N GLY A 268 11.18 -12.84 33.67
CA GLY A 268 11.01 -13.09 32.23
C GLY A 268 12.23 -12.79 31.36
N VAL A 269 12.26 -13.39 30.17
CA VAL A 269 13.24 -13.07 29.12
C VAL A 269 12.85 -11.72 28.48
N PRO A 270 13.75 -10.73 28.42
CA PRO A 270 13.50 -9.47 27.73
C PRO A 270 13.18 -9.70 26.25
N LEU A 271 12.15 -9.02 25.74
CA LEU A 271 11.81 -9.07 24.33
C LEU A 271 12.77 -8.19 23.50
N SER A 272 12.98 -8.57 22.24
CA SER A 272 13.73 -7.73 21.30
C SER A 272 12.89 -6.51 20.89
N LYS A 273 13.57 -5.43 20.48
CA LYS A 273 12.94 -4.17 20.03
C LYS A 273 11.82 -4.41 19.00
N LYS A 274 12.07 -5.27 18.02
CA LYS A 274 11.10 -5.65 16.98
C LYS A 274 9.84 -6.31 17.56
N LYS A 275 9.99 -7.20 18.54
CA LYS A 275 8.85 -7.88 19.19
C LYS A 275 8.03 -6.91 20.05
N ILE A 276 8.70 -6.00 20.75
CA ILE A 276 8.03 -4.95 21.53
C ILE A 276 7.24 -4.05 20.60
N LEU A 277 7.86 -3.59 19.50
CA LEU A 277 7.20 -2.72 18.55
C LEU A 277 6.01 -3.40 17.84
N HIS A 278 6.14 -4.67 17.45
CA HIS A 278 5.02 -5.44 16.93
C HIS A 278 3.89 -5.55 17.96
N TYR A 279 4.23 -5.81 19.22
CA TYR A 279 3.26 -5.81 20.31
C TYR A 279 2.59 -4.44 20.47
N LEU A 280 3.31 -3.33 20.36
CA LEU A 280 2.76 -1.98 20.41
C LEU A 280 1.84 -1.66 19.23
N LEU A 281 2.15 -2.17 18.04
CA LEU A 281 1.37 -1.99 16.81
C LEU A 281 0.15 -2.91 16.69
N ASP A 282 0.09 -4.00 17.46
CA ASP A 282 -1.02 -4.96 17.40
C ASP A 282 -2.40 -4.30 17.62
N GLY A 283 -3.41 -4.61 16.82
CA GLY A 283 -4.72 -3.94 16.92
C GLY A 283 -4.75 -2.45 16.51
N THR A 284 -3.66 -1.88 15.98
CA THR A 284 -3.66 -0.57 15.31
C THR A 284 -3.63 -0.73 13.80
N SER A 285 -3.84 0.38 13.05
CA SER A 285 -3.69 0.40 11.59
C SER A 285 -2.31 -0.08 11.11
N GLY A 286 -1.27 0.00 11.95
CA GLY A 286 0.10 -0.42 11.66
C GLY A 286 0.43 -1.88 11.95
N ALA A 287 -0.53 -2.73 12.34
CA ALA A 287 -0.27 -4.12 12.72
C ALA A 287 0.39 -4.98 11.62
N ASN A 288 0.15 -4.67 10.34
CA ASN A 288 0.69 -5.39 9.19
C ASN A 288 2.00 -4.78 8.64
N VAL A 289 2.62 -3.83 9.33
CA VAL A 289 3.89 -3.23 8.91
C VAL A 289 5.02 -4.22 9.23
N GLU A 290 5.38 -5.04 8.25
CA GLU A 290 6.51 -5.99 8.36
C GLU A 290 7.87 -5.29 8.37
N SER A 291 7.94 -4.04 7.87
CA SER A 291 9.17 -3.26 7.77
C SER A 291 9.32 -2.30 8.95
N VAL A 292 9.80 -2.81 10.07
CA VAL A 292 10.55 -1.96 11.00
C VAL A 292 12.02 -2.30 10.82
N ASP A 293 12.72 -1.31 10.27
CA ASP A 293 14.06 -1.35 9.71
C ASP A 293 15.04 -2.30 10.41
N GLU A 294 15.77 -3.03 9.57
CA GLU A 294 17.01 -3.73 9.92
C GLU A 294 18.13 -2.72 10.20
N GLU A 295 18.06 -1.98 11.30
CA GLU A 295 19.26 -1.35 11.84
C GLU A 295 19.99 -2.35 12.75
N LYS A 296 20.94 -3.06 12.11
CA LYS A 296 22.15 -3.65 12.68
C LYS A 296 22.11 -3.99 14.19
N ASP A 297 21.53 -5.14 14.52
CA ASP A 297 22.06 -5.97 15.61
C ASP A 297 23.17 -6.86 15.01
N ALA A 298 24.29 -6.23 14.65
CA ALA A 298 25.57 -6.90 14.45
C ALA A 298 26.55 -6.26 15.44
N ILE A 299 27.38 -7.09 16.08
CA ILE A 299 28.23 -6.85 17.27
C ILE A 299 27.45 -7.25 18.54
N GLU A 300 27.63 -8.41 19.20
CA GLU A 300 28.77 -9.32 19.29
C GLU A 300 28.27 -10.74 19.62
N SER A 301 28.40 -11.66 18.67
CA SER A 301 28.65 -13.06 19.00
C SER A 301 29.74 -13.53 18.03
N HIS A 302 30.97 -13.63 18.55
CA HIS A 302 32.04 -14.57 18.21
C HIS A 302 33.41 -13.95 18.47
N GLY A 303 34.20 -14.59 19.34
CA GLY A 303 35.65 -14.50 19.28
C GLY A 303 36.39 -14.51 20.63
N SER A 304 36.56 -15.71 21.19
CA SER A 304 37.83 -16.22 21.74
C SER A 304 38.57 -15.44 22.84
N ASP A 305 38.59 -16.00 24.05
CA ASP A 305 39.68 -16.89 24.51
C ASP A 305 39.17 -17.84 25.62
#